data_AF-A0A250KV05-F1
#
_entry.id   AF-A0A250KV05-F1
#
_cell.length_a   1.000
_cell.length_b   1.000
_cell.length_c   1.000
_cell.angle_alpha   90.00
_cell.angle_beta   90.00
_cell.angle_gamma   90.00
#
_symmetry.space_group_name_H-M   'P 1'
#
loop_
_entity.id
_entity.type
_entity.pdbx_description
1 polymer ?
#
loop_
_entity_poly.entity_id
_entity_poly.type
_entity_poly.pdbx_seq_one_letter_code
_entity_poly.pdbx_strand_id
1 'polypeptide(L)'
;MERIEKQIVEAGYPRPCHWDSGGIRIGFYAFAIAFRKIQRHHAYNRIIDVDLVRRFATRADRTRAWCFILIMHLLMMVLLIGGLVFR
;
A
#
# COMPACT_ATOMS: atom_id res chain seq x y z
N MET A 1 3.87 -7.30 3.04
CA MET A 1 2.49 -7.83 2.86
C MET A 1 2.45 -9.02 1.90
N GLU A 2 3.50 -9.83 1.85
CA GLU A 2 3.63 -10.94 0.90
C GLU A 2 2.57 -12.04 1.11
N ARG A 3 2.11 -12.22 2.36
CA ARG A 3 0.99 -13.11 2.72
C ARG A 3 -0.27 -12.84 1.88
N ILE A 4 -0.61 -11.56 1.67
CA ILE A 4 -1.80 -11.17 0.90
C ILE A 4 -1.64 -11.62 -0.56
N GLU A 5 -0.46 -11.42 -1.15
CA GLU A 5 -0.18 -11.86 -2.52
C GLU A 5 -0.24 -13.37 -2.66
N LYS A 6 0.34 -14.11 -1.70
CA LYS A 6 0.27 -15.58 -1.69
C LYS A 6 -1.17 -16.06 -1.69
N GLN A 7 -2.01 -15.51 -0.82
CA GLN A 7 -3.43 -15.89 -0.76
C GLN A 7 -4.23 -15.51 -2.02
N ILE A 8 -3.92 -14.36 -2.64
CA ILE A 8 -4.57 -13.94 -3.88
C ILE A 8 -4.23 -14.92 -5.01
N VAL A 9 -2.96 -15.29 -5.13
CA VAL A 9 -2.48 -16.24 -6.15
C VAL A 9 -3.02 -17.64 -5.89
N GLU A 10 -3.00 -18.11 -4.65
CA GLU A 10 -3.60 -19.40 -4.24
C GLU A 10 -5.11 -19.45 -4.53
N ALA A 11 -5.81 -18.32 -4.45
CA ALA A 11 -7.21 -18.20 -4.81
C ALA A 11 -7.47 -18.11 -6.33
N GLY A 12 -6.43 -18.25 -7.16
CA GLY A 12 -6.52 -18.27 -8.63
C GLY A 12 -6.55 -16.89 -9.30
N TYR A 13 -6.34 -15.81 -8.55
CA TYR A 13 -6.27 -14.46 -9.11
C TYR A 13 -4.84 -14.10 -9.53
N PRO A 14 -4.67 -13.27 -10.58
CA PRO A 14 -3.35 -12.75 -10.94
C PRO A 14 -2.81 -11.84 -9.83
N ARG A 15 -1.47 -11.70 -9.76
CA ARG A 15 -0.84 -10.78 -8.81
C ARG A 15 -1.33 -9.34 -9.04
N PRO A 16 -1.81 -8.62 -8.01
CA PRO A 16 -2.36 -7.27 -8.17
C PRO A 16 -1.33 -6.26 -8.70
N CYS A 17 -0.05 -6.45 -8.37
CA CYS A 17 1.07 -5.64 -8.86
C CYS A 17 2.06 -6.49 -9.67
N HIS A 18 1.61 -7.13 -10.76
CA HIS A 18 2.49 -7.96 -11.60
C HIS A 18 3.65 -7.18 -12.25
N TRP A 19 3.54 -5.85 -12.36
CA TRP A 19 4.54 -4.95 -12.92
C TRP A 19 5.64 -4.53 -11.93
N ASP A 20 5.50 -4.80 -10.62
CA ASP A 20 6.48 -4.39 -9.60
C ASP A 20 7.22 -5.57 -8.97
N SER A 21 8.54 -5.57 -9.11
CA SER A 21 9.41 -6.63 -8.61
C SER A 21 9.63 -6.60 -7.09
N GLY A 22 9.47 -5.46 -6.38
CA GLY A 22 9.67 -5.52 -4.92
C GLY A 22 9.52 -4.27 -4.04
N GLY A 23 9.30 -3.08 -4.58
CA GLY A 23 9.41 -1.86 -3.76
C GLY A 23 8.10 -1.11 -3.54
N ILE A 24 7.49 -0.67 -4.63
CA ILE A 24 6.45 0.36 -4.61
C ILE A 24 5.09 -0.24 -4.24
N ARG A 25 4.87 -1.53 -4.53
CA ARG A 25 3.63 -2.27 -4.27
C ARG A 25 3.27 -2.34 -2.79
N ILE A 26 4.26 -2.37 -1.90
CA ILE A 26 4.01 -2.31 -0.46
C ILE A 26 3.33 -0.99 -0.09
N GLY A 27 3.76 0.12 -0.68
CA GLY A 27 3.13 1.42 -0.52
C GLY A 27 1.69 1.40 -1.02
N PHE A 28 1.47 0.91 -2.25
CA PHE A 28 0.13 0.81 -2.83
C PHE A 28 -0.82 -0.06 -1.99
N TYR A 29 -0.36 -1.20 -1.49
CA TYR A 29 -1.17 -2.05 -0.60
C TYR A 29 -1.44 -1.40 0.75
N ALA A 30 -0.44 -0.73 1.35
CA ALA A 30 -0.64 -0.02 2.59
C ALA A 30 -1.71 1.07 2.44
N PHE A 31 -1.64 1.86 1.38
CA PHE A 31 -2.66 2.86 1.06
C PHE A 31 -4.03 2.23 0.80
N ALA A 32 -4.10 1.18 -0.02
CA ALA A 32 -5.34 0.46 -0.29
C ALA A 32 -5.99 -0.07 0.99
N ILE A 33 -5.23 -0.63 1.92
CA ILE A 33 -5.75 -1.24 3.15
C ILE A 33 -6.13 -0.19 4.20
N ALA A 34 -5.34 0.89 4.34
CA ALA A 34 -5.56 1.91 5.36
C ALA A 34 -6.74 2.84 5.01
N PHE A 35 -6.84 3.30 3.75
CA PHE A 35 -7.77 4.36 3.38
C PHE A 35 -9.00 3.84 2.65
N ARG A 36 -10.10 3.58 3.36
CA ARG A 36 -11.36 3.09 2.77
C ARG A 36 -11.84 3.84 1.52
N LYS A 37 -11.65 5.16 1.44
CA LYS A 37 -12.08 5.99 0.30
C LYS A 37 -11.24 5.88 -0.98
N ILE A 38 -10.06 5.24 -0.93
CA ILE A 38 -9.17 5.12 -2.11
C ILE A 38 -9.79 4.34 -3.28
N GLN A 39 -10.78 3.48 -3.04
CA GLN A 39 -11.52 2.78 -4.10
C GLN A 39 -12.16 3.70 -5.15
N ARG A 40 -12.41 4.98 -4.80
CA ARG A 40 -12.98 5.94 -5.76
C ARG A 40 -11.92 6.71 -6.55
N HIS A 41 -10.64 6.50 -6.23
CA HIS A 41 -9.55 7.16 -6.93
C HIS A 41 -9.22 6.35 -8.19
N HIS A 42 -9.72 6.79 -9.34
CA HIS A 42 -9.49 6.15 -10.65
C HIS A 42 -8.02 5.85 -10.94
N ALA A 43 -7.11 6.73 -10.50
CA ALA A 43 -5.67 6.53 -10.65
C ALA A 43 -5.16 5.28 -9.91
N TYR A 44 -5.67 5.00 -8.69
CA TYR A 44 -5.23 3.85 -7.90
C TYR A 44 -5.78 2.52 -8.44
N ASN A 45 -7.05 2.52 -8.88
CA ASN A 45 -7.68 1.32 -9.44
C ASN A 45 -7.05 0.89 -10.79
N ARG A 46 -6.35 1.79 -11.49
CA ARG A 46 -5.57 1.44 -12.69
C ARG A 46 -4.25 0.74 -12.37
N ILE A 47 -3.73 0.94 -11.15
CA ILE A 47 -2.42 0.45 -10.75
C ILE A 47 -2.54 -0.86 -9.99
N ILE A 48 -3.57 -0.98 -9.14
CA ILE A 48 -3.86 -2.17 -8.34
C ILE A 48 -5.36 -2.42 -8.23
N ASP A 49 -5.76 -3.68 -8.10
CA ASP A 49 -7.12 -4.04 -7.70
C ASP A 49 -7.29 -3.85 -6.18
N VAL A 50 -7.81 -2.67 -5.81
CA VAL A 50 -8.00 -2.25 -4.40
C VAL A 50 -9.00 -3.17 -3.68
N ASP A 51 -10.03 -3.64 -4.38
CA ASP A 51 -11.09 -4.46 -3.79
C ASP A 51 -10.57 -5.86 -3.48
N LEU A 52 -9.82 -6.44 -4.43
CA LEU A 52 -9.17 -7.73 -4.26
C LEU A 52 -8.17 -7.69 -3.09
N VAL A 53 -7.25 -6.73 -3.06
CA VAL A 53 -6.25 -6.61 -1.99
C VAL A 53 -6.91 -6.48 -0.60
N ARG A 54 -8.01 -5.72 -0.50
CA ARG A 54 -8.75 -5.56 0.75
C ARG A 54 -9.44 -6.83 1.20
N ARG A 55 -9.99 -7.60 0.27
CA ARG A 55 -10.72 -8.83 0.57
C ARG A 55 -9.83 -9.84 1.30
N PHE A 56 -8.54 -9.87 0.96
CA PHE A 56 -7.55 -10.76 1.57
C PHE A 56 -6.77 -10.12 2.75
N ALA A 57 -7.01 -8.83 3.04
CA ALA A 57 -6.36 -8.14 4.14
C ALA A 57 -7.02 -8.47 5.49
N THR A 58 -6.19 -8.73 6.50
CA THR A 58 -6.65 -8.94 7.89
C THR A 58 -6.65 -7.64 8.70
N ARG A 59 -7.25 -7.66 9.90
CA ARG A 59 -7.15 -6.54 10.85
C ARG A 59 -5.70 -6.22 11.22
N ALA A 60 -4.85 -7.23 11.37
CA ALA A 60 -3.42 -7.05 11.66
C ALA A 60 -2.69 -6.36 10.50
N ASP A 61 -3.02 -6.72 9.25
CA ASP A 61 -2.46 -6.05 8.07
C ASP A 61 -2.88 -4.59 8.00
N ARG A 62 -4.11 -4.27 8.44
CA ARG A 62 -4.56 -2.87 8.53
C ARG A 62 -3.78 -2.06 9.55
N THR A 63 -3.46 -2.61 10.72
CA THR A 63 -2.61 -1.92 11.70
C THR A 63 -1.21 -1.69 11.12
N ARG A 64 -0.61 -2.71 10.51
CA ARG A 64 0.70 -2.59 9.85
C ARG A 64 0.69 -1.56 8.71
N ALA A 65 -0.38 -1.50 7.93
CA ALA A 65 -0.57 -0.51 6.88
C ALA A 65 -0.56 0.93 7.43
N TRP A 66 -1.30 1.17 8.51
CA TRP A 66 -1.31 2.47 9.18
C TRP A 66 0.05 2.84 9.77
N CYS A 67 0.73 1.90 10.44
CA CYS A 67 2.09 2.15 10.94
C CYS A 67 3.05 2.52 9.81
N PHE A 68 3.00 1.79 8.69
CA PHE A 68 3.84 2.08 7.53
C PHE A 68 3.58 3.47 6.96
N ILE A 69 2.31 3.85 6.78
CA ILE A 69 1.93 5.17 6.26
C ILE A 69 2.39 6.29 7.20
N LEU A 70 2.25 6.11 8.51
CA LEU A 70 2.64 7.10 9.51
C LEU A 70 4.17 7.27 9.55
N ILE A 71 4.94 6.17 9.51
CA ILE A 71 6.40 6.21 9.42
C ILE A 71 6.86 6.91 8.14
N MET A 72 6.26 6.56 6.99
CA MET A 72 6.57 7.20 5.71
C MET A 72 6.27 8.70 5.71
N HIS A 73 5.16 9.12 6.31
CA HIS A 73 4.83 10.54 6.46
C HIS A 73 5.81 11.26 7.37
N LEU A 74 6.19 10.67 8.51
CA LEU A 74 7.19 11.25 9.41
C LEU A 74 8.54 11.41 8.71
N LEU A 75 9.00 10.39 7.99
CA LEU A 75 10.23 10.45 7.21
C LEU A 75 10.19 11.59 6.18
N MET A 76 9.09 11.71 5.42
CA MET A 76 8.89 12.81 4.47
C MET A 76 8.94 14.18 5.15
N MET A 77 8.32 14.34 6.34
CA MET A 77 8.37 15.60 7.08
C MET A 77 9.80 15.95 7.53
N VAL A 78 10.56 14.98 8.04
CA VAL A 78 11.97 15.18 8.41
C VAL A 78 12.80 15.61 7.20
N LEU A 79 12.61 14.94 6.05
CA LEU A 79 13.32 15.29 4.82
C LEU A 79 12.96 16.68 4.29
N LEU A 80 11.68 17.06 4.37
CA LEU A 80 11.23 18.38 3.94
C LEU A 80 11.76 19.48 4.86
N ILE A 81 11.63 19.32 6.18
CA ILE A 81 12.12 20.29 7.16
C ILE A 81 13.64 20.38 7.08
N GLY A 82 14.35 19.25 7.08
CA GLY A 82 15.80 19.23 6.92
C GLY A 82 16.24 19.88 5.61
N GLY A 83 15.58 19.56 4.50
CA GLY A 83 15.84 20.18 3.21
C GLY A 83 15.51 21.68 3.13
N LEU A 84 14.64 22.20 4.01
CA LEU A 84 14.35 23.64 4.10
C LEU A 84 15.31 24.36 5.05
N VAL A 85 15.70 23.71 6.16
CA VAL A 85 16.59 24.29 7.18
C VAL A 85 18.05 24.31 6.72
N PHE A 86 18.48 23.29 5.97
CA PHE A 86 19.86 23.14 5.51
C PHE A 86 20.07 23.52 4.04
N ARG A 87 19.16 24.31 3.47
CA ARG A 87 19.27 24.87 2.12
C ARG A 87 19.65 26.34 2.20
#